data_AF-A0A7K2MF80-F1
#
_entry.id   AF-A0A7K2MF80-F1
#
_cell.length_a   1.000
_cell.length_b   1.000
_cell.length_c   1.000
_cell.angle_alpha   90.00
_cell.angle_beta   90.00
_cell.angle_gamma   90.00
#
_symmetry.space_group_name_H-M   'P 1'
#
loop_
_entity.id
_entity.type
_entity.pdbx_description
1 polymer ?
#
loop_
_entity_poly.entity_id
_entity_poly.type
_entity_poly.pdbx_seq_one_letter_code
_entity_poly.pdbx_strand_id
1 'polypeptide(L)'
;MSAQPDGPEDRLRRLTTIWSRAVFPVTSTSLTRPEFEEQLLPLARRLSRALRARAFDAAEGEAVGAALVDAHCTAPEALSRSLDCVDAYLVLYCGEDGDQEDLRARSSRLQHAMAAGFARALRERTLAEQEAIAQA
;
A
#
# COMPACT_ATOMS: atom_id res chain seq x y z
N MET A 1 -34.19 5.75 1.55
CA MET A 1 -33.31 4.59 1.73
C MET A 1 -32.13 5.06 2.55
N SER A 2 -32.18 4.85 3.87
CA SER A 2 -31.08 5.24 4.76
C SER A 2 -29.86 4.41 4.38
N ALA A 3 -28.79 5.07 3.92
CA ALA A 3 -27.50 4.42 3.74
C ALA A 3 -27.10 3.84 5.10
N GLN A 4 -27.14 2.52 5.20
CA GLN A 4 -26.57 1.80 6.33
C GLN A 4 -25.11 2.26 6.43
N PRO A 5 -24.60 2.58 7.63
CA PRO A 5 -23.19 2.96 7.75
C PRO A 5 -22.35 1.86 7.11
N ASP A 6 -21.62 2.24 6.06
CA ASP A 6 -20.78 1.33 5.31
C ASP A 6 -19.83 0.63 6.28
N GLY A 7 -19.85 -0.70 6.28
CA GLY A 7 -19.07 -1.49 7.23
C GLY A 7 -17.57 -1.22 7.07
N PRO A 8 -16.74 -1.60 8.06
CA PRO A 8 -15.30 -1.47 7.97
C PRO A 8 -14.70 -2.10 6.69
N GLU A 9 -15.29 -3.20 6.21
CA GLU A 9 -14.89 -3.86 4.96
C GLU A 9 -15.24 -3.03 3.71
N ASP A 10 -16.40 -2.36 3.69
CA ASP A 10 -16.83 -1.51 2.56
C ASP A 10 -15.93 -0.28 2.42
N ARG A 11 -15.55 0.32 3.55
CA ARG A 11 -14.59 1.44 3.58
C ARG A 11 -13.22 1.01 3.09
N LEU A 12 -12.77 -0.18 3.49
CA LEU A 12 -11.50 -0.75 3.03
C LEU A 12 -11.51 -1.04 1.53
N ARG A 13 -12.62 -1.56 1.00
CA ARG A 13 -12.80 -1.76 -0.45
C ARG A 13 -12.74 -0.44 -1.20
N ARG A 14 -13.37 0.63 -0.71
CA ARG A 14 -13.29 1.96 -1.34
C ARG A 14 -11.87 2.52 -1.39
N LEU A 15 -11.11 2.43 -0.29
CA LEU A 15 -9.69 2.78 -0.27
C LEU A 15 -8.94 2.00 -1.37
N THR A 16 -9.16 0.69 -1.44
CA THR A 16 -8.49 -0.19 -2.41
C THR A 16 -8.87 0.14 -3.85
N THR A 17 -10.14 0.39 -4.14
CA THR A 17 -10.61 0.81 -5.47
C THR A 17 -9.97 2.12 -5.90
N ILE A 18 -9.87 3.11 -5.01
CA ILE A 18 -9.22 4.40 -5.29
C ILE A 18 -7.73 4.19 -5.54
N TRP A 19 -7.06 3.41 -4.70
CA TRP A 19 -5.64 3.08 -4.82
C TRP A 19 -5.35 2.39 -6.16
N SER A 20 -6.13 1.35 -6.50
CA SER A 20 -6.01 0.63 -7.77
C SER A 20 -6.15 1.56 -8.97
N ARG A 21 -7.16 2.44 -8.99
CA ARG A 21 -7.36 3.41 -10.08
C ARG A 21 -6.18 4.37 -10.25
N ALA A 22 -5.56 4.80 -9.16
CA ALA A 22 -4.43 5.71 -9.20
C ALA A 22 -3.16 5.05 -9.75
N VAL A 23 -2.88 3.82 -9.31
CA VAL A 23 -1.60 3.14 -9.56
C VAL A 23 -1.62 2.29 -10.83
N PHE A 24 -2.73 1.60 -11.13
CA PHE A 24 -2.83 0.68 -12.28
C PHE A 24 -2.27 1.23 -13.60
N PRO A 25 -2.54 2.49 -14.01
CA PRO A 25 -2.04 3.04 -15.27
C PRO A 25 -0.51 3.13 -15.40
N VAL A 26 0.23 3.04 -14.30
CA VAL A 26 1.71 3.14 -14.26
C VAL A 26 2.38 1.84 -13.84
N THR A 27 1.63 0.73 -13.81
CA THR A 27 2.18 -0.60 -13.55
C THR A 27 2.61 -1.28 -14.85
N SER A 28 3.55 -2.23 -14.75
CA SER A 28 3.98 -3.09 -15.87
C SER A 28 3.32 -4.48 -15.85
N THR A 29 2.22 -4.63 -15.11
CA THR A 29 1.50 -5.91 -14.95
C THR A 29 0.70 -6.29 -16.19
N SER A 30 0.53 -7.59 -16.41
CA SER A 30 -0.39 -8.14 -17.43
C SER A 30 -1.82 -8.31 -16.91
N LEU A 31 -2.05 -8.06 -15.62
CA LEU A 31 -3.36 -8.18 -14.99
C LEU A 31 -4.33 -7.10 -15.47
N THR A 32 -5.62 -7.37 -15.34
CA THR A 32 -6.66 -6.36 -15.42
C THR A 32 -6.70 -5.52 -14.13
N ARG A 33 -7.30 -4.32 -14.18
CA ARG A 33 -7.44 -3.47 -12.99
C ARG A 33 -8.19 -4.14 -11.83
N PRO A 34 -9.28 -4.89 -12.05
CA PRO A 34 -9.93 -5.63 -10.96
C PRO A 34 -9.03 -6.70 -10.34
N GLU A 35 -8.26 -7.44 -11.13
CA GLU A 35 -7.32 -8.44 -10.59
C GLU A 35 -6.18 -7.78 -9.79
N PHE A 36 -5.68 -6.64 -10.26
CA PHE A 36 -4.72 -5.82 -9.51
C PHE A 36 -5.32 -5.25 -8.22
N GLU A 37 -6.59 -4.84 -8.24
CA GLU A 37 -7.30 -4.41 -7.03
C GLU A 37 -7.38 -5.51 -5.97
N GLU A 38 -7.62 -6.76 -6.37
CA GLU A 38 -7.57 -7.91 -5.46
C GLU A 38 -6.17 -8.16 -4.89
N GLN A 39 -5.08 -7.81 -5.60
CA GLN A 39 -3.73 -7.82 -5.04
C GLN A 39 -3.49 -6.69 -4.02
N LEU A 40 -4.10 -5.52 -4.21
CA LEU A 40 -3.97 -4.40 -3.29
C LEU A 40 -4.81 -4.55 -2.02
N LEU A 41 -5.93 -5.26 -2.07
CA LEU A 41 -6.85 -5.39 -0.93
C LEU A 41 -6.17 -5.94 0.34
N PRO A 42 -5.35 -7.02 0.28
CA PRO A 42 -4.56 -7.48 1.42
C PRO A 42 -3.60 -6.41 1.96
N LEU A 43 -3.01 -5.59 1.11
CA LEU A 43 -2.08 -4.53 1.50
C LEU A 43 -2.82 -3.39 2.22
N ALA A 44 -3.97 -2.98 1.71
CA ALA A 44 -4.84 -2.02 2.38
C ALA A 44 -5.28 -2.54 3.76
N ARG A 45 -5.64 -3.82 3.86
CA ARG A 45 -6.01 -4.46 5.13
C ARG A 45 -4.84 -4.46 6.12
N ARG A 46 -3.62 -4.71 5.63
CA ARG A 46 -2.40 -4.69 6.43
C ARG A 46 -2.14 -3.29 6.99
N LEU A 47 -2.19 -2.26 6.14
CA LEU A 47 -2.06 -0.86 6.58
C LEU A 47 -3.16 -0.46 7.58
N SER A 48 -4.42 -0.84 7.35
CA SER A 48 -5.53 -0.57 8.29
C SER A 48 -5.30 -1.19 9.67
N ARG A 49 -4.78 -2.41 9.72
CA ARG A 49 -4.41 -3.08 10.97
C ARG A 49 -3.21 -2.41 11.62
N ALA A 50 -2.16 -2.12 10.85
CA ALA A 50 -0.95 -1.47 11.32
C ALA A 50 -1.22 -0.04 11.80
N LEU A 51 -2.21 0.66 11.24
CA LEU A 51 -2.66 1.96 11.72
C LEU A 51 -3.27 1.88 13.12
N ARG A 52 -4.05 0.84 13.40
CA ARG A 52 -4.80 0.67 14.67
C ARG A 52 -4.11 -0.22 15.71
N ALA A 53 -2.97 -0.83 15.37
CA ALA A 53 -2.25 -1.72 16.28
C ALA A 53 -1.82 -0.99 17.56
N ARG A 54 -1.82 -1.66 18.72
CA ARG A 54 -1.41 -1.03 19.98
C ARG A 54 0.03 -0.48 19.96
N ALA A 55 0.97 -1.22 19.38
CA ALA A 55 2.35 -0.81 19.20
C ALA A 55 2.63 -0.55 17.72
N PHE A 56 3.49 0.43 17.42
CA PHE A 56 3.88 0.71 16.05
C PHE A 56 4.94 -0.28 15.61
N ASP A 57 4.75 -0.87 14.43
CA ASP A 57 5.72 -1.76 13.80
C ASP A 57 6.00 -1.27 12.38
N ALA A 58 7.26 -0.90 12.12
CA ALA A 58 7.69 -0.43 10.80
C ALA A 58 7.68 -1.57 9.76
N ALA A 59 7.87 -2.82 10.18
CA ALA A 59 7.92 -3.96 9.27
C ALA A 59 6.61 -4.14 8.47
N GLU A 60 5.48 -3.71 9.04
CA GLU A 60 4.19 -3.72 8.36
C GLU A 60 4.15 -2.78 7.15
N GLY A 61 4.70 -1.57 7.28
CA GLY A 61 4.82 -0.62 6.17
C GLY A 61 5.85 -1.10 5.15
N GLU A 62 7.02 -1.56 5.61
CA GLU A 62 8.07 -2.09 4.73
C GLU A 62 7.57 -3.24 3.86
N ALA A 63 6.83 -4.18 4.45
CA ALA A 63 6.30 -5.32 3.72
C ALA A 63 5.25 -4.92 2.68
N VAL A 64 4.45 -3.87 2.94
CA VAL A 64 3.56 -3.30 1.92
C VAL A 64 4.35 -2.70 0.77
N GLY A 65 5.42 -1.96 1.07
CA GLY A 65 6.31 -1.40 0.06
C GLY A 65 6.96 -2.48 -0.82
N ALA A 66 7.44 -3.55 -0.22
CA ALA A 66 7.99 -4.70 -0.94
C ALA A 66 6.93 -5.39 -1.81
N ALA A 67 5.74 -5.62 -1.28
CA ALA A 67 4.65 -6.26 -2.02
C ALA A 67 4.17 -5.45 -3.24
N LEU A 68 4.32 -4.11 -3.24
CA LEU A 68 4.07 -3.31 -4.44
C LEU A 68 5.05 -3.66 -5.56
N VAL A 69 6.34 -3.87 -5.24
CA VAL A 69 7.36 -4.29 -6.21
C VAL A 69 7.03 -5.67 -6.77
N ASP A 70 6.59 -6.59 -5.91
CA ASP A 70 6.13 -7.93 -6.31
C ASP A 70 4.90 -7.87 -7.22
N ALA A 71 4.02 -6.89 -7.00
CA ALA A 71 2.85 -6.60 -7.85
C ALA A 71 3.19 -5.79 -9.12
N HIS A 72 4.45 -5.77 -9.55
CA HIS A 72 4.93 -5.06 -10.74
C HIS A 72 4.75 -3.53 -10.70
N CYS A 73 4.63 -2.95 -9.51
CA CYS A 73 4.76 -1.51 -9.31
C CYS A 73 6.25 -1.20 -9.12
N THR A 74 7.01 -1.04 -10.21
CA THR A 74 8.46 -0.80 -10.12
C THR A 74 8.88 0.64 -10.45
N ALA A 75 7.97 1.43 -11.02
CA ALA A 75 8.23 2.83 -11.32
C ALA A 75 8.13 3.71 -10.05
N PRO A 76 9.01 4.74 -9.89
CA PRO A 76 8.89 5.70 -8.79
C PRO A 76 7.52 6.38 -8.70
N GLU A 77 6.88 6.60 -9.85
CA GLU A 77 5.54 7.19 -9.92
C GLU A 77 4.46 6.29 -9.32
N ALA A 78 4.61 4.97 -9.41
CA ALA A 78 3.70 4.02 -8.76
C ALA A 78 3.78 4.12 -7.22
N LEU A 79 5.00 4.32 -6.68
CA LEU A 79 5.19 4.58 -5.25
C LEU A 79 4.56 5.91 -4.85
N SER A 80 4.86 7.01 -5.58
CA SER A 80 4.29 8.33 -5.27
C SER A 80 2.76 8.29 -5.19
N ARG A 81 2.10 7.76 -6.22
CA ARG A 81 0.63 7.66 -6.25
C ARG A 81 0.06 6.76 -5.15
N SER A 82 0.80 5.73 -4.75
CA SER A 82 0.42 4.88 -3.62
C SER A 82 0.49 5.65 -2.30
N LEU A 83 1.57 6.41 -2.09
CA LEU A 83 1.75 7.21 -0.88
C LEU A 83 0.70 8.32 -0.80
N ASP A 84 0.37 8.99 -1.91
CA ASP A 84 -0.70 10.00 -1.98
C ASP A 84 -2.07 9.40 -1.61
N CYS A 85 -2.35 8.18 -2.08
CA CYS A 85 -3.58 7.48 -1.74
C CYS A 85 -3.63 7.12 -0.24
N VAL A 86 -2.53 6.63 0.31
CA VAL A 86 -2.44 6.32 1.74
C VAL A 86 -2.61 7.59 2.59
N ASP A 87 -1.97 8.70 2.20
CA ASP A 87 -2.08 9.99 2.90
C ASP A 87 -3.54 10.46 2.99
N ALA A 88 -4.22 10.47 1.85
CA ALA A 88 -5.57 11.02 1.74
C ALA A 88 -6.64 10.13 2.37
N TYR A 89 -6.47 8.80 2.30
CA TYR A 89 -7.60 7.88 2.48
C TYR A 89 -7.42 6.86 3.60
N LEU A 90 -6.20 6.55 4.06
CA LEU A 90 -6.00 5.53 5.10
C LEU A 90 -6.68 5.93 6.41
N VAL A 91 -6.36 7.13 6.92
CA VAL A 91 -6.97 7.63 8.17
C VAL A 91 -8.46 7.91 7.97
N LEU A 92 -8.85 8.48 6.82
CA LEU A 92 -10.25 8.79 6.50
C LEU A 92 -11.17 7.56 6.58
N TYR A 93 -10.72 6.40 6.07
CA TYR A 93 -11.53 5.19 6.01
C TYR A 93 -11.31 4.20 7.15
N CYS A 94 -10.16 4.27 7.83
CA CYS A 94 -9.76 3.28 8.85
C CYS A 94 -9.50 3.87 10.24
N GLY A 95 -9.67 5.18 10.44
CA GLY A 95 -9.29 5.90 11.66
C GLY A 95 -10.43 6.35 12.57
N GLU A 96 -11.62 5.75 12.51
CA GLU A 96 -12.83 6.26 13.18
C GLU A 96 -12.75 6.31 14.72
N ASP A 97 -12.00 5.40 15.34
CA ASP A 97 -12.00 5.19 16.80
C ASP A 97 -10.81 5.82 17.55
N GLY A 98 -9.94 6.59 16.87
CA GLY A 98 -8.69 7.09 17.43
C GLY A 98 -8.51 8.61 17.34
N ASP A 99 -7.53 9.11 18.09
CA ASP A 99 -7.08 10.50 17.96
C ASP A 99 -6.54 10.76 16.54
N GLN A 100 -7.10 11.76 15.88
CA GLN A 100 -6.84 12.01 14.45
C GLN A 100 -5.42 12.50 14.20
N GLU A 101 -4.80 13.22 15.14
CA GLU A 101 -3.43 13.69 14.99
C GLU A 101 -2.45 12.53 15.15
N ASP A 102 -2.66 11.69 16.17
CA ASP A 102 -1.86 10.48 16.37
C ASP A 102 -1.97 9.52 15.19
N LEU A 103 -3.18 9.32 14.65
CA LEU A 103 -3.40 8.45 13.49
C LEU A 103 -2.72 9.00 12.22
N ARG A 104 -2.72 10.32 12.01
CA ARG A 104 -2.00 10.94 10.88
C ARG A 104 -0.49 10.81 11.03
N ALA A 105 0.05 11.09 12.23
CA ALA A 105 1.47 10.90 12.53
C ALA A 105 1.88 9.43 12.32
N ARG A 106 1.01 8.49 12.68
CA ARG A 106 1.23 7.07 12.44
C ARG A 106 1.16 6.68 10.97
N SER A 107 0.21 7.21 10.23
CA SER A 107 0.09 7.02 8.77
C SER A 107 1.36 7.49 8.06
N SER A 108 1.87 8.68 8.42
CA SER A 108 3.14 9.20 7.92
C SER A 108 4.31 8.24 8.19
N ARG A 109 4.41 7.69 9.40
CA ARG A 109 5.44 6.69 9.73
C ARG A 109 5.30 5.39 8.92
N LEU A 110 4.07 4.94 8.64
CA LEU A 110 3.83 3.79 7.76
C LEU A 110 4.26 4.10 6.32
N GLN A 111 3.97 5.30 5.81
CA GLN A 111 4.40 5.75 4.48
C GLN A 111 5.93 5.80 4.34
N HIS A 112 6.64 6.28 5.37
CA HIS A 112 8.11 6.22 5.40
C HIS A 112 8.62 4.79 5.33
N ALA A 113 8.03 3.88 6.10
CA ALA A 113 8.39 2.46 6.09
C ALA A 113 8.06 1.80 4.74
N MET A 114 6.92 2.12 4.12
CA MET A 114 6.58 1.68 2.76
C MET A 114 7.64 2.11 1.74
N ALA A 115 8.07 3.36 1.77
CA ALA A 115 9.11 3.85 0.87
C ALA A 115 10.44 3.09 1.07
N ALA A 116 10.83 2.83 2.32
CA ALA A 116 12.03 2.06 2.63
C ALA A 116 11.95 0.61 2.12
N GLY A 117 10.82 -0.07 2.36
CA GLY A 117 10.57 -1.43 1.89
C GLY A 117 10.57 -1.55 0.37
N PHE A 118 9.94 -0.60 -0.31
CA PHE A 118 9.92 -0.51 -1.77
C PHE A 118 11.33 -0.35 -2.36
N ALA A 119 12.10 0.60 -1.84
CA ALA A 119 13.46 0.86 -2.31
C ALA A 119 14.39 -0.35 -2.10
N ARG A 120 14.28 -1.01 -0.94
CA ARG A 120 15.03 -2.25 -0.66
C ARG A 120 14.66 -3.36 -1.65
N ALA A 121 13.37 -3.63 -1.84
CA ALA A 121 12.91 -4.68 -2.74
C ALA A 121 13.34 -4.46 -4.19
N LEU A 122 13.30 -3.21 -4.69
CA LEU A 122 13.85 -2.88 -6.01
C LEU A 122 15.34 -3.18 -6.11
N ARG A 123 16.13 -2.78 -5.10
CA ARG A 123 17.57 -3.02 -5.07
C ARG A 123 17.89 -4.52 -5.06
N GLU A 124 17.19 -5.29 -4.23
CA GLU A 124 17.38 -6.75 -4.12
C GLU A 124 17.04 -7.45 -5.44
N ARG A 125 15.96 -7.04 -6.10
CA ARG A 125 15.59 -7.54 -7.43
C ARG A 125 16.65 -7.24 -8.48
N THR A 126 17.14 -6.01 -8.56
CA THR A 126 18.19 -5.64 -9.51
C THR A 126 19.48 -6.43 -9.28
N LEU A 127 19.85 -6.67 -8.01
CA LEU A 127 21.01 -7.50 -7.69
C LEU A 127 20.81 -8.95 -8.16
N ALA A 128 19.65 -9.55 -7.89
CA ALA A 128 19.32 -10.90 -8.33
C ALA A 128 19.31 -11.04 -9.87
N GLU A 129 18.79 -10.04 -10.58
CA GLU A 129 18.83 -9.98 -12.05
C GLU A 129 20.27 -9.90 -12.59
N GLN A 130 21.14 -9.11 -11.95
CA GLN A 130 22.56 -9.00 -12.30
C GLN A 130 23.32 -10.31 -12.04
N GLU A 131 23.08 -10.95 -10.90
CA GLU A 131 23.71 -12.24 -10.55
C GLU A 131 23.30 -13.35 -11.53
N ALA A 132 22.03 -13.39 -11.95
CA ALA A 132 21.54 -14.36 -12.94
C ALA A 132 22.24 -14.20 -14.30
N ILE A 133 22.48 -12.96 -14.75
CA ILE A 133 23.22 -12.68 -15.99
C ILE A 133 24.69 -13.10 -15.86
N ALA A 134 25.31 -12.87 -14.69
CA ALA A 134 26.71 -13.23 -14.46
C ALA A 134 26.96 -14.75 -14.40
N GLN A 135 25.92 -15.53 -14.09
CA GLN A 135 25.98 -17.00 -14.00
C GLN A 135 25.49 -17.72 -15.28
N ALA A 136 24.99 -16.99 -16.27
CA ALA A 136 24.52 -17.52 -17.55
C ALA A 136 25.65 -17.61 -18.60
#